data_AF-A0A2G5F4Z9-F1
#
_entry.id   AF-A0A2G5F4Z9-F1
#
_cell.length_a   1.000
_cell.length_b   1.000
_cell.length_c   1.000
_cell.angle_alpha   90.00
_cell.angle_beta   90.00
_cell.angle_gamma   90.00
#
_symmetry.space_group_name_H-M   'P 1'
#
loop_
_entity.id
_entity.type
_entity.pdbx_description
1 polymer ?
#
loop_
_entity_poly.entity_id
_entity_poly.type
_entity_poly.pdbx_seq_one_letter_code
_entity_poly.pdbx_strand_id
1 'polypeptide(L)' 'MENKVVAAFILCMVLFATTNLQEATAEDHATCFHRCTEACLASPDHFDVAFCDLRCDNFCADNVISTEDTD' A
#
# COMPACT_ATOMS: atom_id res chain seq x y z
N MET A 1 -38.64 3.23 11.93
CA MET A 1 -37.48 2.80 12.76
C MET A 1 -36.52 1.95 11.95
N GLU A 2 -37.05 1.13 11.03
CA GLU A 2 -36.31 0.24 10.13
C GLU A 2 -35.26 0.95 9.24
N ASN A 3 -35.61 2.09 8.61
CA ASN A 3 -34.63 2.83 7.79
C ASN A 3 -33.40 3.32 8.58
N LYS A 4 -33.54 3.59 9.89
CA LYS A 4 -32.41 4.04 10.72
C LYS A 4 -31.43 2.89 11.00
N VAL A 5 -31.94 1.68 11.13
CA VAL A 5 -31.14 0.46 11.36
C VAL A 5 -30.40 0.07 10.08
N VAL A 6 -31.09 0.14 8.93
CA VAL A 6 -30.47 -0.12 7.62
C VAL A 6 -29.37 0.89 7.31
N ALA A 7 -29.60 2.18 7.57
CA ALA A 7 -28.58 3.21 7.36
C ALA A 7 -27.33 3.00 8.26
N ALA A 8 -27.51 2.61 9.52
CA ALA A 8 -26.40 2.30 10.41
C ALA A 8 -25.61 1.07 9.95
N PHE A 9 -26.30 0.03 9.47
CA PHE A 9 -25.65 -1.17 8.93
C PHE A 9 -24.81 -0.87 7.69
N ILE A 10 -25.35 -0.07 6.75
CA ILE A 10 -24.62 0.32 5.54
C ILE A 10 -23.39 1.14 5.89
N LEU A 11 -23.51 2.09 6.82
CA LEU A 11 -22.39 2.93 7.26
C LEU A 11 -21.28 2.08 7.91
N CYS A 12 -21.64 1.09 8.74
CA CYS A 12 -20.66 0.17 9.31
C CYS A 12 -19.95 -0.65 8.24
N MET A 13 -20.67 -1.21 7.25
CA MET A 13 -20.03 -1.98 6.17
C MET A 13 -19.06 -1.13 5.34
N VAL A 14 -19.41 0.12 5.04
CA VAL A 14 -18.54 1.04 4.31
C VAL A 14 -17.27 1.34 5.11
N LEU A 15 -17.39 1.62 6.41
CA LEU A 15 -16.23 1.86 7.28
C LEU A 15 -15.30 0.64 7.33
N PHE A 16 -15.84 -0.55 7.55
CA PHE A 16 -15.05 -1.78 7.54
C PHE A 16 -14.38 -2.03 6.19
N ALA A 17 -15.06 -1.81 5.07
CA ALA A 17 -14.45 -1.96 3.74
C ALA A 17 -13.28 -0.99 3.56
N THR A 18 -13.43 0.27 3.98
CA THR A 18 -12.38 1.29 3.84
C THR A 18 -11.16 1.02 4.72
N THR A 19 -11.33 0.52 5.94
CA THR A 19 -10.21 0.20 6.83
C THR A 19 -9.41 -1.00 6.32
N ASN A 20 -10.08 -2.07 5.90
CA ASN A 20 -9.41 -3.26 5.37
C ASN A 20 -8.65 -2.95 4.07
N LEU A 21 -9.20 -2.08 3.20
CA LEU A 21 -8.51 -1.64 1.98
C LEU A 21 -7.25 -0.84 2.31
N GLN A 22 -7.31 0.03 3.31
CA GLN A 22 -6.19 0.87 3.72
C GLN A 22 -5.08 0.07 4.39
N GLU A 23 -5.42 -0.92 5.22
CA GLU A 23 -4.47 -1.84 5.83
C GLU A 23 -3.75 -2.70 4.78
N ALA A 24 -4.48 -3.23 3.79
CA ALA A 24 -3.88 -3.97 2.67
C ALA A 24 -2.89 -3.10 1.87
N THR A 25 -3.26 -1.86 1.54
CA THR A 25 -2.36 -0.95 0.81
C THR A 25 -1.12 -0.55 1.61
N ALA A 26 -1.23 -0.42 2.94
CA ALA A 26 -0.10 -0.07 3.79
C ALA A 26 0.86 -1.26 3.97
N GLU A 27 0.34 -2.49 4.10
CA GLU A 27 1.14 -3.71 4.18
C GLU A 27 1.87 -3.99 2.85
N ASP A 28 1.18 -3.77 1.73
CA ASP A 28 1.77 -3.90 0.39
C ASP A 28 2.85 -2.84 0.13
N HIS A 29 2.63 -1.59 0.54
CA HIS A 29 3.64 -0.54 0.41
C HIS A 29 4.89 -0.83 1.25
N ALA A 30 4.72 -1.24 2.52
CA ALA A 30 5.84 -1.56 3.40
C ALA A 30 6.65 -2.76 2.87
N THR A 31 5.97 -3.78 2.35
CA THR A 31 6.60 -4.96 1.76
C THR A 31 7.36 -4.61 0.47
N CYS A 32 6.76 -3.80 -0.41
CA CYS A 32 7.40 -3.28 -1.61
C CYS A 32 8.65 -2.46 -1.27
N PHE A 33 8.52 -1.52 -0.33
CA PHE A 33 9.59 -0.62 0.07
C PHE A 33 10.78 -1.42 0.61
N HIS A 34 10.54 -2.42 1.46
CA HIS A 34 11.59 -3.24 2.04
C HIS A 34 12.38 -4.01 0.98
N ARG A 35 11.68 -4.72 0.08
CA ARG A 35 12.32 -5.49 -1.01
C ARG A 35 13.08 -4.59 -1.98
N CYS A 36 12.51 -3.45 -2.35
CA CYS A 36 13.16 -2.49 -3.22
C CYS A 36 14.44 -1.94 -2.58
N THR A 37 14.38 -1.57 -1.29
CA THR A 37 15.52 -1.01 -0.57
C THR A 37 16.65 -2.03 -0.43
N GLU A 38 16.32 -3.29 -0.12
CA GLU A 38 17.30 -4.38 -0.06
C GLU A 38 18.01 -4.59 -1.41
N ALA A 39 17.25 -4.63 -2.51
CA ALA A 39 17.82 -4.77 -3.85
C ALA A 39 18.65 -3.54 -4.28
N CYS A 40 18.21 -2.33 -3.89
CA CYS A 40 18.93 -1.09 -4.18
C CYS A 40 20.27 -1.02 -3.45
N LEU A 41 20.30 -1.40 -2.16
CA LEU A 41 21.53 -1.44 -1.37
C LEU A 41 22.47 -2.57 -1.78
N ALA A 42 21.93 -3.70 -2.25
CA ALA A 42 22.71 -4.80 -2.81
C ALA A 42 23.27 -4.52 -4.22
N SER A 43 22.90 -3.39 -4.83
CA SER A 43 23.37 -3.05 -6.16
C SER A 43 24.89 -2.77 -6.19
N PRO A 44 25.59 -3.18 -7.26
CA PRO A 44 27.04 -3.01 -7.38
C PRO A 44 27.49 -1.55 -7.41
N ASP A 45 26.56 -0.62 -7.64
CA ASP A 45 26.79 0.81 -7.68
C ASP A 45 26.91 1.46 -6.28
N HIS A 46 26.72 0.69 -5.20
CA HIS A 46 26.83 1.16 -3.81
C HIS A 46 26.04 2.44 -3.54
N PHE A 47 24.75 2.43 -3.84
CA PHE A 47 23.88 3.58 -3.59
C PHE A 47 23.76 3.88 -2.09
N ASP A 48 23.73 5.17 -1.75
CA ASP A 48 23.46 5.62 -0.39
C ASP A 48 22.05 5.24 0.07
N VAL A 49 21.90 4.99 1.38
CA VAL A 49 20.62 4.64 2.01
C VAL A 49 19.54 5.67 1.70
N ALA A 50 19.86 6.97 1.83
CA ALA A 50 18.91 8.05 1.55
C ALA A 50 18.44 8.08 0.08
N PHE A 51 19.29 7.66 -0.86
CA PHE A 51 18.91 7.55 -2.26
C PHE A 51 17.96 6.37 -2.49
N CYS A 52 18.29 5.20 -1.91
CA CYS A 52 17.43 4.03 -2.00
C CYS A 52 16.07 4.26 -1.35
N ASP A 53 16.02 4.92 -0.19
CA ASP A 53 14.77 5.28 0.49
C ASP A 53 13.89 6.13 -0.43
N LEU A 54 14.41 7.24 -0.98
CA LEU A 54 13.62 8.13 -1.84
C LEU A 54 13.17 7.44 -3.12
N ARG A 55 14.04 6.62 -3.73
CA ARG A 55 13.73 5.89 -4.96
C ARG A 55 12.65 4.85 -4.73
N CYS A 56 12.74 4.09 -3.66
CA CYS A 56 11.82 3.00 -3.35
C CYS A 56 10.48 3.52 -2.83
N ASP A 57 10.46 4.65 -2.11
CA ASP A 57 9.23 5.33 -1.73
C ASP A 57 8.43 5.76 -2.97
N ASN A 58 9.08 6.44 -3.94
CA ASN A 58 8.42 6.81 -5.20
C ASN A 58 8.02 5.58 -6.04
N PHE A 59 8.89 4.57 -6.14
CA PHE A 59 8.59 3.36 -6.89
C PHE A 59 7.35 2.64 -6.33
N CYS A 60 7.28 2.47 -5.01
CA CYS A 60 6.15 1.78 -4.39
C CYS A 60 4.89 2.64 -4.36
N ALA A 61 5.00 3.96 -4.21
CA ALA A 61 3.88 4.88 -4.35
C ALA A 61 3.26 4.83 -5.76
N ASP A 62 4.07 4.71 -6.81
CA ASP A 62 3.61 4.62 -8.20
C ASP A 62 3.05 3.23 -8.55
N ASN A 63 3.59 2.15 -7.97
CA ASN A 63 3.20 0.77 -8.30
C ASN A 63 2.08 0.19 -7.42
N VAL A 64 1.72 0.81 -6.29
CA VAL A 64 0.52 0.45 -5.50
C VAL A 64 -0.78 0.74 -6.28
N ILE A 65 -0.71 1.50 -7.38
CA ILE A 65 -1.84 1.77 -8.28
C ILE A 65 -2.01 0.65 -9.34
N SER A 66 -1.02 -0.25 -9.51
CA SER A 66 -0.97 -1.19 -10.65
C SER A 66 -1.30 -2.64 -10.32
N THR A 67 -1.91 -2.97 -9.18
CA THR A 67 -2.56 -4.27 -8.99
C THR A 67 -3.89 -4.36 -9.77
N GLU A 68 -3.86 -4.05 -11.07
CA GLU A 68 -4.87 -4.45 -12.06
C GLU A 68 -4.25 -5.25 -13.21
N ASP A 69 -3.02 -5.77 -13.06
CA ASP A 69 -2.44 -6.69 -14.04
C ASP A 69 -1.76 -7.88 -13.32
N THR A 70 -2.48 -8.99 -13.20
CA THR A 70 -2.03 -10.33 -13.65
C THR A 70 -3.19 -11.33 -13.50
N ASP A 71 -3.70 -11.76 -14.66
CA ASP A 71 -4.39 -13.03 -15.02
C ASP A 71 -4.41 -14.17 -13.98
#